data_AF-A0AAU5I8V7-F1
#
_entry.id   AF-A0AAU5I8V7-F1
#
_cell.length_a   1.000
_cell.length_b   1.000
_cell.length_c   1.000
_cell.angle_alpha   90.00
_cell.angle_beta   90.00
_cell.angle_gamma   90.00
#
_symmetry.space_group_name_H-M   'P 1'
#
loop_
_entity.id
_entity.type
_entity.pdbx_description
1 polymer ?
#
loop_
_entity_poly.entity_id
_entity_poly.type
_entity_poly.pdbx_seq_one_letter_code
_entity_poly.pdbx_strand_id
1 'polypeptide(L)'
;MDVPAAVEGVYPDLVHAEDRDAAVRICSAWISDEAAIRFAEEFYLIGTAAQITQRLRTLRELGVTDVFLQHVGSYDLPTDLIETVGASVLPDLRRG
;
A
#
# COMPACT_ATOMS: atom_id res chain seq x y z
N MET A 1 16.72 15.73 5.91
CA MET A 1 15.67 15.38 6.88
C MET A 1 16.38 14.74 8.06
N ASP A 2 16.17 15.25 9.26
CA ASP A 2 16.74 14.67 10.47
C ASP A 2 15.68 13.75 11.08
N VAL A 3 15.82 12.44 10.81
CA VAL A 3 14.86 11.41 11.24
C VAL A 3 15.38 10.79 12.53
N PRO A 4 14.56 10.74 13.61
CA PRO A 4 15.02 10.20 14.87
C PRO A 4 15.31 8.70 14.77
N ALA A 5 16.26 8.22 15.56
CA ALA A 5 16.61 6.80 15.61
C ALA A 5 15.48 5.92 16.19
N ALA A 6 14.56 6.53 16.96
CA ALA A 6 13.37 5.89 17.49
C ALA A 6 12.20 6.88 17.46
N VAL A 7 11.01 6.39 17.13
CA VAL A 7 9.76 7.15 17.17
C VAL A 7 8.99 6.70 18.41
N GLU A 8 8.85 7.60 19.38
CA GLU A 8 8.07 7.34 20.59
C GLU A 8 6.56 7.49 20.32
N GLY A 9 5.74 6.87 21.17
CA GLY A 9 4.28 7.02 21.11
C GLY A 9 3.56 6.09 20.12
N VAL A 10 4.28 5.18 19.47
CA VAL A 10 3.69 4.10 18.65
C VAL A 10 3.98 2.75 19.31
N TYR A 11 2.95 1.92 19.46
CA TYR A 11 3.03 0.60 20.07
C TYR A 11 2.46 -0.47 19.12
N PRO A 12 3.06 -1.67 19.04
CA PRO A 12 4.35 -2.05 19.63
C PRO A 12 5.56 -1.52 18.83
N ASP A 13 5.36 -1.23 17.55
CA ASP A 13 6.34 -0.60 16.65
C ASP A 13 5.61 0.07 15.45
N LEU A 14 6.37 0.74 14.57
CA LEU A 14 5.80 1.47 13.42
C LEU A 14 5.10 0.57 12.39
N VAL A 15 5.55 -0.68 12.24
CA VAL A 15 5.01 -1.62 11.25
C VAL A 15 3.74 -2.26 11.79
N HIS A 16 3.73 -2.57 13.08
CA HIS A 16 2.67 -3.31 13.76
C HIS A 16 1.73 -2.41 14.57
N ALA A 17 1.75 -1.10 14.35
CA ALA A 17 1.00 -0.14 15.14
C ALA A 17 -0.48 -0.56 15.36
N GLU A 18 -0.91 -0.63 16.61
CA GLU A 18 -2.31 -0.91 16.96
C GLU A 18 -3.23 0.24 16.52
N ASP A 19 -2.82 1.49 16.79
CA ASP A 19 -3.47 2.69 16.27
C ASP A 19 -2.65 3.24 15.09
N ARG A 20 -3.02 2.79 13.89
CA ARG A 20 -2.35 3.18 12.65
C ARG A 20 -2.51 4.67 12.35
N ASP A 21 -3.66 5.25 12.66
CA ASP A 21 -3.90 6.67 12.42
C ASP A 21 -3.05 7.54 13.35
N ALA A 22 -2.85 7.11 14.61
CA ALA A 22 -1.89 7.75 15.51
C ALA A 22 -0.46 7.63 15.00
N ALA A 23 -0.04 6.45 14.53
CA ALA A 23 1.28 6.25 13.97
C ALA A 23 1.54 7.17 12.76
N VAL A 24 0.56 7.30 11.86
CA VAL A 24 0.63 8.25 10.74
C VAL A 24 0.78 9.67 11.24
N ARG A 25 -0.09 10.15 12.15
CA ARG A 25 -0.02 11.51 12.71
C ARG A 25 1.33 11.82 13.35
N ILE A 26 1.91 10.87 14.09
CA ILE A 26 3.22 11.03 14.71
C ILE A 26 4.30 11.12 13.62
N CYS A 27 4.28 10.21 12.64
CA CYS A 27 5.26 10.20 11.56
C CYS A 27 5.18 11.43 10.65
N SER A 28 4.01 12.09 10.56
CA SER A 28 3.82 13.33 9.79
C SER A 28 4.70 14.50 10.27
N ALA A 29 5.31 14.41 11.46
CA ALA A 29 6.32 15.38 11.90
C ALA A 29 7.59 15.35 11.04
N TRP A 30 7.88 14.23 10.37
CA TRP A 30 9.06 14.06 9.52
C TRP A 30 8.69 13.77 8.07
N ILE A 31 7.62 13.01 7.80
CA ILE A 31 7.26 12.57 6.45
C ILE A 31 6.04 13.36 5.97
N SER A 32 6.22 14.17 4.93
CA SER A 32 5.10 14.87 4.30
C SER A 32 4.25 13.93 3.45
N ASP A 33 2.99 14.30 3.22
CA ASP A 33 2.08 13.55 2.36
C ASP A 33 2.64 13.41 0.94
N GLU A 34 3.29 14.44 0.41
CA GLU A 34 3.92 14.39 -0.92
C GLU A 34 5.08 13.39 -0.96
N ALA A 35 5.86 13.29 0.13
CA ALA A 35 6.92 12.29 0.24
C ALA A 35 6.33 10.87 0.32
N ALA A 36 5.25 10.68 1.08
CA ALA A 36 4.56 9.41 1.21
C ALA A 36 3.93 8.95 -0.12
N ILE A 37 3.25 9.86 -0.84
CA ILE A 37 2.64 9.59 -2.14
C ILE A 37 3.72 9.19 -3.16
N ARG A 38 4.80 9.97 -3.26
CA ARG A 38 5.90 9.65 -4.20
C ARG A 38 6.54 8.30 -3.90
N PHE A 39 6.71 7.94 -2.63
CA PHE A 39 7.19 6.61 -2.26
C PHE A 39 6.19 5.52 -2.68
N ALA A 40 4.89 5.74 -2.44
CA ALA A 40 3.86 4.80 -2.83
C ALA A 40 3.77 4.61 -4.35
N GLU A 41 3.92 5.68 -5.14
CA GLU A 41 3.90 5.62 -6.61
C GLU A 41 5.12 4.89 -7.20
N GLU A 42 6.28 4.96 -6.53
CA GLU A 42 7.51 4.30 -6.99
C GLU A 42 7.52 2.79 -6.68
N PHE A 43 7.06 2.40 -5.50
CA PHE A 43 7.23 1.04 -5.00
C PHE A 43 5.94 0.19 -4.99
N TYR A 44 4.77 0.81 -5.14
CA TYR A 44 3.48 0.13 -5.05
C TYR A 44 2.55 0.44 -6.22
N LEU A 45 1.54 -0.41 -6.36
CA LEU A 45 0.43 -0.19 -7.27
C LEU A 45 -0.74 0.45 -6.49
N ILE A 46 -0.83 1.77 -6.54
CA ILE A 46 -1.93 2.54 -5.92
C ILE A 46 -2.84 3.20 -6.97
N GLY A 47 -4.14 3.28 -6.67
CA GLY A 47 -5.13 3.92 -7.54
C GLY A 47 -6.43 3.14 -7.68
N THR A 48 -7.21 3.48 -8.70
CA THR A 48 -8.49 2.82 -9.01
C THR A 48 -8.29 1.44 -9.63
N ALA A 49 -9.30 0.57 -9.55
CA ALA A 49 -9.24 -0.78 -10.14
C ALA A 49 -8.82 -0.77 -11.63
N ALA A 50 -9.30 0.21 -12.40
CA ALA A 50 -8.92 0.37 -13.81
C ALA A 50 -7.43 0.72 -13.98
N GLN A 51 -6.91 1.64 -13.15
CA GLN A 51 -5.49 2.00 -13.16
C GLN A 51 -4.61 0.83 -12.74
N ILE A 52 -5.02 0.08 -11.71
CA ILE A 52 -4.30 -1.11 -11.25
C ILE A 52 -4.28 -2.18 -12.35
N THR A 53 -5.43 -2.51 -12.95
CA THR A 53 -5.51 -3.48 -14.06
C THR A 53 -4.59 -3.12 -15.22
N GLN A 54 -4.56 -1.85 -15.63
CA GLN A 54 -3.68 -1.41 -16.72
C GLN A 54 -2.20 -1.53 -16.35
N ARG A 55 -1.82 -1.17 -15.12
CA ARG A 55 -0.44 -1.34 -14.63
C ARG A 55 -0.05 -2.81 -14.55
N LEU A 56 -0.92 -3.70 -14.09
CA LEU A 56 -0.67 -5.14 -14.06
C LEU A 56 -0.44 -5.72 -15.45
N ARG A 57 -1.21 -5.27 -16.46
CA ARG A 57 -0.94 -5.66 -17.86
C ARG A 57 0.42 -5.19 -18.34
N THR A 58 0.79 -3.95 -18.02
CA THR A 58 2.11 -3.39 -18.35
C THR A 58 3.24 -4.19 -17.68
N LEU A 59 3.10 -4.54 -16.40
CA LEU A 59 4.08 -5.37 -15.69
C LEU A 59 4.22 -6.76 -16.31
N ARG A 60 3.11 -7.37 -16.74
CA ARG A 60 3.12 -8.65 -17.46
C ARG A 60 3.87 -8.56 -18.79
N GLU A 61 3.68 -7.48 -19.55
CA GLU A 61 4.43 -7.21 -20.79
C GLU A 61 5.93 -7.04 -20.54
N LEU A 62 6.30 -6.52 -19.38
CA LEU A 62 7.70 -6.40 -18.91
C LEU A 62 8.27 -7.70 -18.32
N GLY A 63 7.49 -8.80 -18.31
CA GLY A 63 7.93 -10.11 -17.86
C GLY A 63 7.75 -10.38 -16.36
N VAL A 64 7.06 -9.51 -15.62
CA VAL A 64 6.69 -9.78 -14.22
C VAL A 64 5.63 -10.87 -14.18
N THR A 65 5.88 -11.92 -13.40
CA THR A 65 4.97 -13.07 -13.28
C THR A 65 4.02 -12.95 -12.09
N ASP A 66 4.46 -12.31 -11.02
CA ASP A 66 3.77 -12.29 -9.74
C ASP A 66 3.84 -10.90 -9.10
N VAL A 67 2.74 -10.51 -8.47
CA VAL A 67 2.65 -9.31 -7.63
C VAL A 67 2.07 -9.70 -6.27
N PHE A 68 2.55 -9.06 -5.21
CA PHE A 68 2.05 -9.33 -3.87
C PHE A 68 0.87 -8.42 -3.55
N LEU A 69 -0.21 -9.02 -3.03
CA LEU A 69 -1.34 -8.26 -2.48
C LEU A 69 -1.05 -7.94 -1.01
N GLN A 70 -0.64 -6.71 -0.73
CA GLN A 70 -0.25 -6.30 0.62
C GLN A 70 -1.39 -5.58 1.34
N HIS A 71 -1.76 -6.09 2.50
CA HIS A 71 -2.60 -5.38 3.46
C HIS A 71 -1.75 -4.57 4.41
N VAL A 72 -2.25 -3.39 4.79
CA VAL A 72 -1.54 -2.47 5.65
C VAL A 72 -1.85 -2.69 7.14
N GLY A 73 -3.03 -3.21 7.50
CA GLY A 73 -3.38 -3.47 8.89
C GLY A 73 -2.69 -4.70 9.49
N SER A 74 -2.36 -4.61 10.78
CA SER A 74 -1.58 -5.62 11.51
C SER A 74 -2.47 -6.65 12.23
N TYR A 75 -3.72 -6.27 12.54
CA TYR A 75 -4.63 -7.06 13.38
C TYR A 75 -5.99 -7.32 12.72
N ASP A 76 -6.17 -6.84 11.49
CA ASP A 76 -7.40 -7.01 10.72
C ASP A 76 -7.18 -7.91 9.50
N LEU A 77 -8.19 -8.70 9.17
CA LEU A 77 -8.19 -9.49 7.95
C LEU A 77 -8.40 -8.57 6.73
N PRO A 78 -7.69 -8.81 5.60
CA PRO A 78 -7.75 -7.94 4.43
C PRO A 78 -8.98 -8.19 3.54
N THR A 79 -10.15 -8.39 4.15
CA THR A 79 -11.38 -8.82 3.46
C THR A 79 -11.75 -7.84 2.34
N ASP A 80 -11.84 -6.55 2.65
CA ASP A 80 -12.21 -5.52 1.67
C ASP A 80 -11.23 -5.46 0.49
N LEU A 81 -9.94 -5.63 0.77
CA LEU A 81 -8.89 -5.64 -0.25
C LEU A 81 -9.02 -6.87 -1.16
N ILE A 82 -9.21 -8.06 -0.59
CA ILE A 82 -9.41 -9.30 -1.33
C ILE A 82 -10.68 -9.21 -2.18
N GLU A 83 -11.78 -8.75 -1.60
CA GLU A 83 -13.07 -8.64 -2.29
C GLU A 83 -13.00 -7.64 -3.44
N THR A 84 -12.40 -6.47 -3.22
CA THR A 84 -12.23 -5.43 -4.26
C THR A 84 -11.37 -5.94 -5.42
N VAL A 85 -10.24 -6.60 -5.13
CA VAL A 85 -9.38 -7.18 -6.17
C VAL A 85 -10.11 -8.28 -6.93
N GLY A 86 -10.79 -9.18 -6.21
CA GLY A 86 -11.54 -10.29 -6.77
C GLY A 86 -12.72 -9.85 -7.66
N ALA A 87 -13.42 -8.79 -7.27
CA ALA A 87 -14.61 -8.31 -7.96
C ALA A 87 -14.29 -7.32 -9.10
N SER A 88 -13.24 -6.51 -8.98
CA SER A 88 -13.01 -5.37 -9.88
C SER A 88 -11.69 -5.40 -10.65
N VAL A 89 -10.66 -6.12 -10.18
CA VAL A 89 -9.35 -6.16 -10.85
C VAL A 89 -9.19 -7.46 -11.64
N LEU A 90 -9.33 -8.62 -10.99
CA LEU A 90 -9.11 -9.92 -11.62
C LEU A 90 -10.01 -10.19 -12.84
N PRO A 91 -11.32 -9.84 -12.83
CA PRO A 91 -12.17 -10.08 -13.99
C PRO A 91 -11.70 -9.31 -15.23
N ASP A 92 -11.28 -8.06 -15.06
CA ASP A 92 -10.83 -7.22 -16.16
C ASP A 92 -9.43 -7.61 -16.63
N LEU A 93 -8.54 -8.00 -15.70
CA LEU A 93 -7.21 -8.50 -16.03
C LEU A 93 -7.26 -9.78 -16.89
N ARG A 94 -8.24 -10.66 -16.67
CA ARG A 94 -8.42 -11.90 -17.45
C ARG A 94 -8.94 -11.67 -18.87
N ARG A 95 -9.60 -10.53 -19.13
CA ARG A 95 -10.19 -10.22 -20.44
C ARG A 95 -9.18 -9.66 -21.45
N GLY A 96 -7.98 -9.27 -21.02
CA GLY A 96 -6.94 -8.67 -21.88
C GLY A 96 -5.59 -9.32 -21.69
#